data_AF-A0A0B1REL7-F1
#
_entry.id   AF-A0A0B1REL7-F1
#
_cell.length_a   1.000
_cell.length_b   1.000
_cell.length_c   1.000
_cell.angle_alpha   90.00
_cell.angle_beta   90.00
_cell.angle_gamma   90.00
#
_symmetry.space_group_name_H-M   'P 1'
#
loop_
_entity.id
_entity.type
_entity.pdbx_description
1 polymer ?
#
loop_
_entity_poly.entity_id
_entity_poly.type
_entity_poly.pdbx_seq_one_letter_code
_entity_poly.pdbx_strand_id
1 'polypeptide(L)'
;METKDLIVIGGGINGAGIAVDAAGRGLSVLMLEARDLACATSSNSSKLIHGGLRYLEHYEFRLVGEALAEREVLLKMAPHIAFPMRFRLPHRPHLRPAWMIRLGLFMYDRLGKRTTLPGSKGLRFGAESALKPEITRGFEYSDCWVDDARMVVLNAQEVVKQGGEVRTRTRVNRAWREGGLWMVEAEDIDTGKTFTWRAKGLVNAAGPWVKQLFDDGLKLKSPYGIRLIKGSHIVVPRVHREKQAYILQNEDNRIVFVIPWMDEFSIIGTTDVEYKGDPKDVKIDDNEISYLLKVFNGHFKQQLSKEDIVWTYSGVRPLCDDESDSPQAITRDYTLDVHDDNGQAPLLSVFGGKLTTYRKLAEHALEKLAKYYPNAGPAWTKTAVLPGGDFSGSREDYAAGLRRRYPFISEGMARHFARTYGSRTEVLLEGATSLADLGENFGHEFYEAELRYLVKHEWVRELDDAIWRRTKQGMWLTEAEQARIREWLAANGQKPALSLAS
;
A
#
# COMPACT_ATOMS: atom_id res chain seq x y z
N MET A 1 -14.01 23.04 -21.69
CA MET A 1 -13.66 21.86 -20.87
C MET A 1 -12.64 21.07 -21.65
N GLU A 2 -11.43 20.92 -21.12
CA GLU A 2 -10.41 20.04 -21.69
C GLU A 2 -10.89 18.58 -21.60
N THR A 3 -10.76 17.82 -22.69
CA THR A 3 -11.10 16.40 -22.71
C THR A 3 -9.86 15.58 -22.39
N LYS A 4 -9.89 14.81 -21.31
CA LYS A 4 -8.84 13.85 -20.96
C LYS A 4 -9.04 12.55 -21.74
N ASP A 5 -7.96 11.80 -21.97
CA ASP A 5 -8.09 10.45 -22.51
C ASP A 5 -8.69 9.54 -21.45
N LEU A 6 -8.16 9.57 -20.23
CA LEU A 6 -8.58 8.69 -19.14
C LEU A 6 -8.76 9.44 -17.82
N ILE A 7 -9.93 9.28 -17.20
CA ILE A 7 -10.12 9.65 -15.78
C ILE A 7 -10.09 8.38 -14.93
N VAL A 8 -9.34 8.41 -13.83
CA VAL A 8 -9.25 7.33 -12.84
C VAL A 8 -9.83 7.79 -11.52
N ILE A 9 -10.86 7.10 -11.03
CA ILE A 9 -11.52 7.38 -9.75
C ILE A 9 -10.96 6.43 -8.68
N GLY A 10 -10.32 7.01 -7.66
CA GLY A 10 -9.72 6.32 -6.52
C GLY A 10 -8.20 6.41 -6.51
N GLY A 11 -7.64 7.06 -5.49
CA GLY A 11 -6.19 7.21 -5.25
C GLY A 11 -5.62 6.15 -4.31
N GLY A 12 -6.16 4.93 -4.35
CA GLY A 12 -5.51 3.74 -3.78
C GLY A 12 -4.47 3.16 -4.72
N ILE A 13 -3.83 2.05 -4.33
CA ILE A 13 -2.74 1.45 -5.12
C ILE A 13 -3.15 1.06 -6.54
N ASN A 14 -4.35 0.49 -6.72
CA ASN A 14 -4.80 0.04 -8.04
C ASN A 14 -5.06 1.24 -8.96
N GLY A 15 -5.73 2.29 -8.46
CA GLY A 15 -5.98 3.49 -9.24
C GLY A 15 -4.70 4.25 -9.58
N ALA A 16 -3.79 4.42 -8.61
CA ALA A 16 -2.48 5.05 -8.84
C ALA A 16 -1.64 4.23 -9.85
N GLY A 17 -1.65 2.90 -9.76
CA GLY A 17 -0.99 2.00 -10.69
C GLY A 17 -1.53 2.10 -12.12
N ILE A 18 -2.86 2.12 -12.28
CA ILE A 18 -3.51 2.27 -13.58
C ILE A 18 -3.20 3.66 -14.17
N ALA A 19 -3.30 4.71 -13.35
CA ALA A 19 -3.03 6.07 -13.78
C ALA A 19 -1.59 6.25 -14.26
N VAL A 20 -0.59 5.70 -13.54
CA VAL A 20 0.81 5.84 -13.95
C VAL A 20 1.10 5.07 -15.23
N ASP A 21 0.57 3.85 -15.38
CA ASP A 21 0.79 3.07 -16.60
C ASP A 21 0.16 3.79 -17.81
N ALA A 22 -1.08 4.26 -17.67
CA ALA A 22 -1.77 5.05 -18.68
C ALA A 22 -1.00 6.32 -19.08
N ALA A 23 -0.52 7.10 -18.11
CA ALA A 23 0.22 8.33 -18.38
C ALA A 23 1.54 8.05 -19.10
N GLY A 24 2.31 7.04 -18.67
CA GLY A 24 3.55 6.65 -19.33
C GLY A 24 3.36 6.01 -20.72
N ARG A 25 2.14 5.59 -21.07
CA ARG A 25 1.75 5.23 -22.44
C ARG A 25 1.33 6.43 -23.30
N GLY A 26 1.45 7.65 -22.78
CA GLY A 26 1.17 8.90 -23.48
C GLY A 26 -0.28 9.37 -23.42
N LEU A 27 -1.12 8.79 -22.56
CA LEU A 27 -2.50 9.25 -22.37
C LEU A 27 -2.54 10.50 -21.49
N SER A 28 -3.42 11.44 -21.82
CA SER A 28 -3.77 12.53 -20.90
C SER A 28 -4.64 11.99 -19.76
N VAL A 29 -4.04 11.82 -18.58
CA VAL A 29 -4.66 11.17 -17.41
C VAL A 29 -5.01 12.18 -16.32
N LEU A 30 -6.18 12.01 -15.71
CA LEU A 30 -6.55 12.68 -14.45
C LEU A 30 -6.95 11.62 -13.41
N MET A 31 -6.26 11.59 -12.27
CA MET A 31 -6.61 10.77 -11.12
C MET A 31 -7.29 11.61 -10.03
N LEU A 32 -8.45 11.14 -9.56
CA LEU A 32 -9.27 11.80 -8.55
C LEU A 32 -9.34 10.96 -7.27
N GLU A 33 -8.93 11.54 -6.16
CA GLU A 33 -8.99 10.95 -4.81
C GLU A 33 -9.87 11.80 -3.90
N ALA A 34 -10.86 11.17 -3.29
CA ALA A 34 -11.88 11.86 -2.49
C ALA A 34 -11.31 12.48 -1.21
N ARG A 35 -10.29 11.87 -0.60
CA ARG A 35 -9.59 12.39 0.58
C ARG A 35 -8.09 12.47 0.32
N ASP A 36 -7.32 11.53 0.84
CA ASP A 36 -5.87 11.49 0.68
C ASP A 36 -5.43 10.19 0.01
N LEU A 37 -4.28 10.23 -0.66
CA LEU A 37 -3.65 9.08 -1.28
C LEU A 37 -3.46 7.96 -0.26
N ALA A 38 -3.90 6.76 -0.63
CA ALA A 38 -3.89 5.57 0.23
C ALA A 38 -4.73 5.65 1.52
N CYS A 39 -5.66 6.59 1.69
CA CYS A 39 -6.38 6.81 2.96
C CYS A 39 -7.28 5.66 3.46
N ALA A 40 -7.46 4.59 2.67
CA ALA A 40 -8.31 3.45 2.98
C ALA A 40 -7.50 2.14 3.00
N THR A 41 -7.92 1.10 2.27
CA THR A 41 -7.30 -0.23 2.29
C THR A 41 -5.80 -0.22 2.01
N SER A 42 -5.31 0.69 1.15
CA SER A 42 -3.90 0.72 0.71
C SER A 42 -2.89 1.24 1.77
N SER A 43 -3.33 1.75 2.91
CA SER A 43 -2.46 2.05 4.07
C SER A 43 -2.67 1.09 5.26
N ASN A 44 -3.68 0.22 5.15
CA ASN A 44 -4.12 -0.69 6.20
C ASN A 44 -3.81 -2.16 5.87
N SER A 45 -2.72 -2.39 5.12
CA SER A 45 -2.27 -3.75 4.77
C SER A 45 -1.31 -4.32 5.83
N SER A 46 -0.94 -5.60 5.68
CA SER A 46 0.18 -6.18 6.42
C SER A 46 1.56 -5.70 5.93
N LYS A 47 1.61 -4.78 4.95
CA LYS A 47 2.84 -4.19 4.40
C LYS A 47 3.78 -5.21 3.76
N LEU A 48 3.20 -6.22 3.11
CA LEU A 48 3.94 -7.33 2.48
C LEU A 48 3.76 -7.34 0.96
N ILE A 49 4.88 -7.50 0.26
CA ILE A 49 4.93 -7.96 -1.12
C ILE A 49 5.19 -9.47 -1.06
N HIS A 50 4.10 -10.25 -1.16
CA HIS A 50 4.14 -11.68 -0.90
C HIS A 50 3.36 -12.47 -1.94
N GLY A 51 3.88 -13.65 -2.30
CA GLY A 51 3.21 -14.59 -3.19
C GLY A 51 1.95 -15.22 -2.60
N GLY A 52 1.68 -15.04 -1.30
CA GLY A 52 0.53 -15.64 -0.63
C GLY A 52 0.64 -17.15 -0.37
N LEU A 53 1.59 -17.56 0.48
CA LEU A 53 1.83 -18.99 0.80
C LEU A 53 0.55 -19.77 1.13
N ARG A 54 -0.37 -19.19 1.91
CA ARG A 54 -1.64 -19.82 2.28
C ARG A 54 -2.56 -20.12 1.09
N TYR A 55 -2.45 -19.39 -0.01
CA TYR A 55 -3.31 -19.57 -1.19
C TYR A 55 -2.97 -20.82 -1.99
N LEU A 56 -1.80 -21.43 -1.77
CA LEU A 56 -1.46 -22.72 -2.35
C LEU A 56 -2.42 -23.83 -1.90
N GLU A 57 -2.97 -23.74 -0.68
CA GLU A 57 -3.98 -24.69 -0.18
C GLU A 57 -5.33 -24.57 -0.89
N HIS A 58 -5.55 -23.43 -1.57
CA HIS A 58 -6.73 -23.15 -2.38
C HIS A 58 -6.45 -23.27 -3.89
N TYR A 59 -5.29 -23.81 -4.28
CA TYR A 59 -4.90 -24.04 -5.68
C TYR A 59 -4.84 -22.77 -6.55
N GLU A 60 -4.63 -21.60 -5.92
CA GLU A 60 -4.54 -20.29 -6.58
C GLU A 60 -3.19 -20.08 -7.29
N PHE A 61 -2.77 -21.04 -8.11
CA PHE A 61 -1.41 -21.10 -8.68
C PHE A 61 -1.09 -19.92 -9.59
N ARG A 62 -2.09 -19.41 -10.33
CA ARG A 62 -1.91 -18.23 -11.19
C ARG A 62 -1.57 -17.00 -10.35
N LEU A 63 -2.40 -16.70 -9.35
CA LEU A 63 -2.19 -15.60 -8.41
C LEU A 63 -0.83 -15.73 -7.70
N VAL A 64 -0.53 -16.91 -7.18
CA VAL A 64 0.73 -17.17 -6.46
C VAL A 64 1.92 -16.99 -7.39
N GLY A 65 1.90 -17.57 -8.60
CA GLY A 65 2.98 -17.43 -9.58
C GLY A 65 3.22 -15.98 -10.01
N GLU A 66 2.15 -15.24 -10.31
CA GLU A 66 2.21 -13.81 -10.67
C GLU A 66 2.79 -12.98 -9.52
N ALA A 67 2.23 -13.12 -8.32
CA ALA A 67 2.66 -12.37 -7.15
C ALA A 67 4.12 -12.69 -6.77
N LEU A 68 4.55 -13.95 -6.87
CA LEU A 68 5.93 -14.37 -6.59
C LEU A 68 6.94 -13.73 -7.55
N ALA A 69 6.59 -13.61 -8.84
CA ALA A 69 7.43 -13.01 -9.86
C ALA A 69 7.51 -11.47 -9.72
N GLU A 70 6.40 -10.83 -9.34
CA GLU A 70 6.35 -9.38 -9.14
C GLU A 70 7.21 -8.89 -7.96
N ARG A 71 7.52 -9.75 -6.97
CA ARG A 71 8.38 -9.35 -5.83
C ARG A 71 9.71 -8.75 -6.28
N GLU A 72 10.38 -9.39 -7.24
CA GLU A 72 11.68 -8.94 -7.75
C GLU A 72 11.56 -7.69 -8.63
N VAL A 73 10.41 -7.50 -9.30
CA VAL A 73 10.11 -6.30 -10.06
C VAL A 73 9.93 -5.11 -9.11
N LEU A 74 9.08 -5.27 -8.08
CA LEU A 74 8.78 -4.21 -7.13
C LEU A 74 9.97 -3.83 -6.25
N LEU A 75 10.84 -4.80 -5.90
CA LEU A 75 12.10 -4.51 -5.21
C LEU A 75 13.02 -3.60 -6.02
N LYS A 76 13.09 -3.77 -7.34
CA LYS A 76 13.89 -2.91 -8.24
C LYS A 76 13.22 -1.57 -8.50
N MET A 77 11.90 -1.57 -8.55
CA MET A 77 11.11 -0.38 -8.82
C MET A 77 11.18 0.64 -7.68
N ALA A 78 11.17 0.19 -6.43
CA ALA A 78 11.14 1.07 -5.25
C ALA A 78 12.08 0.58 -4.11
N PRO A 79 13.41 0.52 -4.34
CA PRO A 79 14.36 -0.11 -3.42
C PRO A 79 14.54 0.60 -2.07
N HIS A 80 14.10 1.86 -1.95
CA HIS A 80 14.14 2.60 -0.69
C HIS A 80 13.05 2.15 0.30
N ILE A 81 11.84 1.85 -0.21
CA ILE A 81 10.68 1.45 0.60
C ILE A 81 10.38 -0.06 0.58
N ALA A 82 10.88 -0.80 -0.42
CA ALA A 82 10.68 -2.24 -0.54
C ALA A 82 11.99 -3.00 -0.33
N PHE A 83 11.97 -4.03 0.52
CA PHE A 83 13.18 -4.81 0.82
C PHE A 83 12.88 -6.28 1.15
N PRO A 84 13.85 -7.20 0.92
CA PRO A 84 13.72 -8.61 1.28
C PRO A 84 13.53 -8.82 2.78
N MET A 85 12.62 -9.71 3.14
CA MET A 85 12.36 -10.13 4.52
C MET A 85 12.26 -11.66 4.60
N ARG A 86 12.81 -12.22 5.69
CA ARG A 86 12.79 -13.66 5.95
C ARG A 86 11.67 -13.98 6.94
N PHE A 87 10.89 -15.01 6.64
CA PHE A 87 9.72 -15.42 7.39
C PHE A 87 9.95 -16.79 8.01
N ARG A 88 9.86 -16.88 9.33
CA ARG A 88 9.96 -18.12 10.10
C ARG A 88 8.57 -18.69 10.35
N LEU A 89 8.36 -19.93 9.92
CA LEU A 89 7.14 -20.70 10.12
C LEU A 89 7.38 -21.76 11.19
N PRO A 90 6.95 -21.55 12.45
CA PRO A 90 7.05 -22.57 13.48
C PRO A 90 6.16 -23.78 13.13
N HIS A 91 6.70 -24.99 13.29
CA HIS A 91 6.01 -26.19 12.87
C HIS A 91 5.00 -26.63 13.94
N ARG A 92 3.72 -26.67 13.56
CA ARG A 92 2.60 -27.21 14.36
C ARG A 92 2.08 -28.48 13.67
N PRO A 93 2.58 -29.68 14.03
CA PRO A 93 2.33 -30.91 13.27
C PRO A 93 0.87 -31.36 13.26
N HIS A 94 0.09 -31.00 14.29
CA HIS A 94 -1.35 -31.29 14.36
C HIS A 94 -2.20 -30.43 13.42
N LEU A 95 -1.68 -29.28 12.96
CA LEU A 95 -2.33 -28.43 11.96
C LEU A 95 -1.90 -28.81 10.55
N ARG A 96 -0.59 -28.83 10.31
CA ARG A 96 -0.03 -29.14 8.98
C ARG A 96 1.17 -30.10 9.09
N PRO A 97 1.13 -31.25 8.40
CA PRO A 97 2.24 -32.20 8.43
C PRO A 97 3.48 -31.63 7.71
N ALA A 98 4.67 -32.00 8.18
CA ALA A 98 5.93 -31.42 7.67
C ALA A 98 6.16 -31.64 6.17
N TRP A 99 5.67 -32.76 5.61
CA TRP A 99 5.82 -33.06 4.18
C TRP A 99 5.04 -32.05 3.31
N MET A 100 3.86 -31.62 3.77
CA MET A 100 3.01 -30.66 3.07
C MET A 100 3.67 -29.29 3.03
N ILE A 101 4.20 -28.83 4.17
CA ILE A 101 4.93 -27.56 4.25
C ILE A 101 6.16 -27.59 3.31
N ARG A 102 6.90 -28.69 3.28
CA ARG A 102 8.07 -28.83 2.38
C ARG A 102 7.68 -28.74 0.91
N LEU A 103 6.58 -29.39 0.51
CA LEU A 103 6.06 -29.31 -0.85
C LEU A 103 5.61 -27.88 -1.18
N GLY A 104 4.84 -27.25 -0.29
CA GLY A 104 4.38 -25.87 -0.46
C GLY A 104 5.54 -24.89 -0.61
N LEU A 105 6.59 -25.01 0.22
CA LEU A 105 7.79 -24.17 0.12
C LEU A 105 8.59 -24.43 -1.17
N PHE A 106 8.67 -25.68 -1.62
CA PHE A 106 9.25 -25.99 -2.93
C PHE A 106 8.49 -25.29 -4.06
N MET A 107 7.15 -25.36 -4.05
CA MET A 107 6.32 -24.65 -5.03
C MET A 107 6.53 -23.13 -4.93
N TYR A 108 6.58 -22.59 -3.71
CA TYR A 108 6.79 -21.16 -3.47
C TYR A 108 8.15 -20.65 -3.98
N ASP A 109 9.19 -21.50 -3.91
CA ASP A 109 10.53 -21.19 -4.42
C ASP A 109 10.63 -21.28 -5.96
N ARG A 110 9.65 -21.91 -6.63
CA ARG A 110 9.74 -22.30 -8.06
C ARG A 110 8.62 -21.77 -8.97
N LEU A 111 7.44 -21.43 -8.44
CA LEU A 111 6.29 -20.97 -9.24
C LEU A 111 6.51 -19.57 -9.83
N GLY A 112 7.30 -18.73 -9.18
CA GLY A 112 7.73 -17.43 -9.71
C GLY A 112 9.23 -17.40 -10.00
N LYS A 113 9.64 -16.61 -10.98
CA LYS A 113 11.07 -16.41 -11.29
C LYS A 113 11.77 -15.68 -10.14
N ARG A 114 12.52 -16.41 -9.32
CA ARG A 114 13.35 -15.87 -8.25
C ARG A 114 14.77 -15.62 -8.76
N THR A 115 15.29 -14.41 -8.57
CA THR A 115 16.63 -14.00 -9.05
C THR A 115 17.58 -13.70 -7.89
N THR A 116 17.12 -12.94 -6.89
CA THR A 116 17.96 -12.45 -5.78
C THR A 116 17.52 -12.97 -4.41
N LEU A 117 16.23 -13.24 -4.20
CA LEU A 117 15.72 -13.68 -2.90
C LEU A 117 16.32 -15.04 -2.49
N PRO A 118 16.76 -15.25 -1.24
CA PRO A 118 17.25 -16.55 -0.78
C PRO A 118 16.16 -17.63 -0.79
N GLY A 119 16.54 -18.90 -1.01
CA GLY A 119 15.61 -20.05 -0.98
C GLY A 119 15.11 -20.43 0.42
N SER A 120 14.18 -21.37 0.48
CA SER A 120 13.67 -21.90 1.74
C SER A 120 14.67 -22.84 2.45
N LYS A 121 14.58 -22.92 3.78
CA LYS A 121 15.38 -23.84 4.62
C LYS A 121 14.61 -24.33 5.84
N GLY A 122 15.03 -25.45 6.41
CA GLY A 122 14.53 -25.92 7.72
C GLY A 122 15.21 -25.18 8.88
N LEU A 123 14.52 -25.09 10.01
CA LEU A 123 15.01 -24.51 11.26
C LEU A 123 14.83 -25.49 12.42
N ARG A 124 15.73 -25.39 13.41
CA ARG A 124 15.55 -25.94 14.75
C ARG A 124 15.56 -24.81 15.76
N PHE A 125 14.72 -24.90 16.77
CA PHE A 125 14.61 -23.92 17.85
C PHE A 125 15.06 -24.58 19.15
N GLY A 126 16.06 -23.98 19.80
CA GLY A 126 16.60 -24.44 21.09
C GLY A 126 16.08 -23.62 22.27
N ALA A 127 16.67 -23.85 23.44
CA ALA A 127 16.31 -23.17 24.69
C ALA A 127 16.41 -21.63 24.60
N GLU A 128 17.31 -21.08 23.77
CA GLU A 128 17.49 -19.63 23.59
C GLU A 128 16.50 -19.00 22.58
N SER A 129 15.62 -19.79 21.96
CA SER A 129 14.60 -19.28 21.02
C SER A 129 13.59 -18.37 21.74
N ALA A 130 13.05 -17.37 21.02
CA ALA A 130 11.92 -16.57 21.50
C ALA A 130 10.61 -17.37 21.60
N LEU A 131 10.54 -18.51 20.89
CA LEU A 131 9.39 -19.41 20.91
C LEU A 131 9.35 -20.28 22.17
N LYS A 132 8.16 -20.76 22.53
CA LYS A 132 7.95 -21.72 23.61
C LYS A 132 8.71 -23.05 23.37
N PRO A 133 9.18 -23.73 24.45
CA PRO A 133 10.09 -24.87 24.34
C PRO A 133 9.52 -26.08 23.60
N GLU A 134 8.19 -26.25 23.57
CA GLU A 134 7.53 -27.32 22.82
C GLU A 134 7.64 -27.14 21.29
N ILE A 135 7.95 -25.93 20.81
CA ILE A 135 8.12 -25.64 19.38
C ILE A 135 9.60 -25.75 19.01
N THR A 136 10.02 -26.96 18.64
CA THR A 136 11.45 -27.27 18.40
C THR A 136 11.87 -27.24 16.92
N ARG A 137 10.91 -27.18 16.00
CA ARG A 137 11.14 -27.20 14.54
C ARG A 137 10.41 -26.08 13.84
N GLY A 138 10.97 -25.61 12.73
CA GLY A 138 10.29 -24.69 11.83
C GLY A 138 10.90 -24.69 10.43
N PHE A 139 10.48 -23.71 9.64
CA PHE A 139 10.98 -23.45 8.30
C PHE A 139 11.21 -21.95 8.13
N GLU A 140 12.06 -21.57 7.19
CA GLU A 140 12.29 -20.17 6.84
C GLU A 140 12.26 -19.99 5.32
N TYR A 141 11.61 -18.94 4.84
CA TYR A 141 11.55 -18.59 3.42
C TYR A 141 11.62 -17.06 3.21
N SER A 142 11.70 -16.63 1.95
CA SER A 142 11.77 -15.21 1.59
C SER A 142 10.43 -14.69 1.07
N ASP A 143 10.11 -13.48 1.48
CA ASP A 143 9.16 -12.56 0.85
C ASP A 143 9.71 -11.14 0.99
N CYS A 144 8.91 -10.12 0.74
CA CYS A 144 9.35 -8.73 0.84
C CYS A 144 8.41 -7.93 1.73
N TRP A 145 8.98 -6.93 2.41
CA TRP A 145 8.21 -5.88 3.08
C TRP A 145 8.19 -4.63 2.19
N VAL A 146 7.12 -3.84 2.28
CA VAL A 146 7.00 -2.55 1.60
C VAL A 146 6.23 -1.54 2.44
N ASP A 147 6.62 -0.26 2.36
CA ASP A 147 5.75 0.81 2.84
C ASP A 147 4.59 1.00 1.84
N ASP A 148 3.39 0.59 2.27
CA ASP A 148 2.20 0.49 1.44
C ASP A 148 1.67 1.87 1.02
N ALA A 149 1.53 2.79 1.98
CA ALA A 149 1.11 4.16 1.71
C ALA A 149 2.14 4.92 0.85
N ARG A 150 3.45 4.65 1.04
CA ARG A 150 4.48 5.23 0.18
C ARG A 150 4.43 4.72 -1.24
N MET A 151 4.25 3.42 -1.44
CA MET A 151 4.10 2.87 -2.79
C MET A 151 3.01 3.60 -3.59
N VAL A 152 1.87 3.94 -2.97
CA VAL A 152 0.80 4.70 -3.64
C VAL A 152 1.24 6.11 -4.05
N VAL A 153 1.85 6.86 -3.12
CA VAL A 153 2.27 8.25 -3.37
C VAL A 153 3.35 8.32 -4.43
N LEU A 154 4.27 7.35 -4.48
CA LEU A 154 5.30 7.31 -5.51
C LEU A 154 4.72 7.02 -6.90
N ASN A 155 3.69 6.17 -7.01
CA ASN A 155 2.95 6.01 -8.27
C ASN A 155 2.25 7.33 -8.66
N ALA A 156 1.65 8.05 -7.70
CA ALA A 156 1.04 9.36 -7.97
C ALA A 156 2.06 10.44 -8.39
N GLN A 157 3.26 10.46 -7.80
CA GLN A 157 4.36 11.30 -8.26
C GLN A 157 4.78 10.96 -9.69
N GLU A 158 4.85 9.67 -10.02
CA GLU A 158 5.18 9.24 -11.38
C GLU A 158 4.07 9.60 -12.36
N VAL A 159 2.78 9.58 -11.99
CA VAL A 159 1.68 10.14 -12.82
C VAL A 159 2.00 11.58 -13.24
N VAL A 160 2.35 12.44 -12.27
CA VAL A 160 2.68 13.85 -12.55
C VAL A 160 3.93 13.98 -13.41
N LYS A 161 4.97 13.19 -13.12
CA LYS A 161 6.21 13.20 -13.92
C LYS A 161 5.97 12.79 -15.38
N GLN A 162 4.99 11.91 -15.63
CA GLN A 162 4.56 11.50 -16.97
C GLN A 162 3.55 12.48 -17.60
N GLY A 163 3.30 13.64 -16.98
CA GLY A 163 2.40 14.69 -17.51
C GLY A 163 0.92 14.50 -17.17
N GLY A 164 0.58 13.51 -16.35
CA GLY A 164 -0.77 13.33 -15.82
C GLY A 164 -1.08 14.29 -14.66
N GLU A 165 -2.36 14.37 -14.29
CA GLU A 165 -2.85 15.21 -13.20
C GLU A 165 -3.37 14.36 -12.04
N VAL A 166 -3.07 14.76 -10.81
CA VAL A 166 -3.57 14.12 -9.58
C VAL A 166 -4.25 15.16 -8.71
N ARG A 167 -5.50 14.91 -8.34
CA ARG A 167 -6.26 15.74 -7.38
C ARG A 167 -6.73 14.93 -6.19
N THR A 168 -6.20 15.27 -5.03
CA THR A 168 -6.71 14.81 -3.73
C THR A 168 -7.82 15.74 -3.24
N ARG A 169 -8.53 15.31 -2.20
CA ARG A 169 -9.67 16.04 -1.60
C ARG A 169 -10.74 16.42 -2.63
N THR A 170 -10.88 15.59 -3.66
CA THR A 170 -11.75 15.84 -4.81
C THR A 170 -12.62 14.61 -5.03
N ARG A 171 -13.83 14.63 -4.48
CA ARG A 171 -14.77 13.49 -4.50
C ARG A 171 -15.60 13.54 -5.77
N VAL A 172 -15.60 12.46 -6.54
CA VAL A 172 -16.52 12.29 -7.67
C VAL A 172 -17.93 12.03 -7.13
N ASN A 173 -18.87 12.90 -7.50
CA ASN A 173 -20.26 12.81 -7.12
C ASN A 173 -21.06 12.01 -8.16
N ARG A 174 -20.76 12.24 -9.44
CA ARG A 174 -21.47 11.60 -10.54
C ARG A 174 -20.59 11.48 -11.79
N ALA A 175 -20.79 10.42 -12.58
CA ALA A 175 -20.32 10.39 -13.96
C ALA A 175 -21.35 9.73 -14.88
N TRP A 176 -21.49 10.23 -16.10
CA TRP A 176 -22.44 9.73 -17.10
C TRP A 176 -21.84 9.80 -18.51
N ARG A 177 -22.42 9.04 -19.45
CA ARG A 177 -22.05 9.12 -20.86
C ARG A 177 -22.89 10.18 -21.57
N GLU A 178 -22.25 11.03 -22.36
CA GLU A 178 -22.88 12.05 -23.18
C GLU A 178 -22.05 12.30 -24.44
N GLY A 179 -22.65 12.18 -25.62
CA GLY A 179 -21.97 12.45 -26.90
C GLY A 179 -20.72 11.58 -27.16
N GLY A 180 -20.75 10.30 -26.75
CA GLY A 180 -19.62 9.38 -26.92
C GLY A 180 -18.46 9.59 -25.94
N LEU A 181 -18.63 10.46 -24.95
CA LEU A 181 -17.65 10.78 -23.92
C LEU A 181 -18.24 10.54 -22.52
N TRP A 182 -17.36 10.44 -21.54
CA TRP A 182 -17.71 10.57 -20.12
C TRP A 182 -17.74 12.03 -19.71
N MET A 183 -18.78 12.39 -18.98
CA MET A 183 -18.85 13.59 -18.16
C MET A 183 -18.60 13.17 -16.70
N VAL A 184 -17.65 13.81 -16.03
CA VAL A 184 -17.31 13.52 -14.63
C VAL A 184 -17.45 14.77 -13.81
N GLU A 185 -18.33 14.74 -12.81
CA GLU A 185 -18.54 15.82 -11.85
C GLU A 185 -17.95 15.44 -10.50
N ALA A 186 -17.11 16.32 -9.96
CA ALA A 186 -16.52 16.15 -8.65
C ALA A 186 -16.58 17.45 -7.84
N GLU A 187 -16.41 17.32 -6.53
CA GLU A 187 -16.36 18.44 -5.61
C GLU A 187 -15.09 18.41 -4.77
N ASP A 188 -14.56 19.60 -4.51
CA ASP A 188 -13.59 19.85 -3.45
C ASP A 188 -14.26 19.64 -2.09
N ILE A 189 -13.79 18.67 -1.29
CA ILE A 189 -14.43 18.37 -0.01
C ILE A 189 -14.19 19.45 1.07
N ASP A 190 -13.21 20.33 0.87
CA ASP A 190 -12.90 21.42 1.82
C ASP A 190 -13.71 22.67 1.48
N THR A 191 -13.77 23.01 0.18
CA THR A 191 -14.33 24.30 -0.26
C THR A 191 -15.72 24.18 -0.89
N GLY A 192 -16.20 22.96 -1.17
CA GLY A 192 -17.44 22.72 -1.93
C GLY A 192 -17.37 23.13 -3.40
N LYS A 193 -16.18 23.46 -3.92
CA LYS A 193 -16.03 23.89 -5.32
C LYS A 193 -16.26 22.69 -6.23
N THR A 194 -17.18 22.83 -7.18
CA THR A 194 -17.47 21.80 -8.17
C THR A 194 -16.56 21.92 -9.38
N PHE A 195 -16.29 20.77 -10.00
CA PHE A 195 -15.50 20.63 -11.22
C PHE A 195 -16.20 19.68 -12.15
N THR A 196 -16.06 19.93 -13.46
CA THR A 196 -16.58 19.05 -14.50
C THR A 196 -15.51 18.82 -15.55
N TRP A 197 -15.29 17.56 -15.92
CA TRP A 197 -14.38 17.17 -16.99
C TRP A 197 -15.07 16.29 -18.01
N ARG A 198 -14.48 16.27 -19.21
CA ARG A 198 -14.78 15.31 -20.25
C ARG A 198 -13.68 14.25 -20.31
N ALA A 199 -14.03 13.00 -20.56
CA ALA A 199 -13.04 11.94 -20.78
C ALA A 199 -13.44 10.97 -21.87
N LYS A 200 -12.46 10.42 -22.60
CA LYS A 200 -12.72 9.33 -23.55
C LYS A 200 -12.98 8.01 -22.85
N GLY A 201 -12.39 7.76 -21.69
CA GLY A 201 -12.66 6.59 -20.86
C GLY A 201 -12.62 6.88 -19.37
N LEU A 202 -13.20 5.96 -18.59
CA LEU A 202 -13.30 6.06 -17.14
C LEU A 202 -12.83 4.77 -16.47
N VAL A 203 -12.11 4.90 -15.36
CA VAL A 203 -11.74 3.79 -14.49
C VAL A 203 -12.38 3.96 -13.11
N ASN A 204 -13.16 2.98 -12.69
CA ASN A 204 -13.63 2.83 -11.32
C ASN A 204 -12.64 1.92 -10.55
N ALA A 205 -11.71 2.56 -9.83
CA ALA A 205 -10.74 1.91 -8.94
C ALA A 205 -10.99 2.28 -7.47
N ALA A 206 -12.25 2.50 -7.11
CA ALA A 206 -12.67 3.00 -5.79
C ALA A 206 -12.62 1.93 -4.67
N GLY A 207 -12.02 0.76 -4.90
CA GLY A 207 -11.78 -0.26 -3.87
C GLY A 207 -13.07 -0.66 -3.12
N PRO A 208 -13.17 -0.50 -1.79
CA PRO A 208 -14.39 -0.79 -1.01
C PRO A 208 -15.65 -0.10 -1.53
N TRP A 209 -15.50 1.04 -2.21
CA TRP A 209 -16.60 1.82 -2.77
C TRP A 209 -16.88 1.49 -4.25
N VAL A 210 -16.24 0.48 -4.85
CA VAL A 210 -16.42 0.17 -6.30
C VAL A 210 -17.89 -0.04 -6.66
N LYS A 211 -18.61 -0.86 -5.90
CA LYS A 211 -20.04 -1.12 -6.11
C LYS A 211 -20.89 0.11 -5.78
N GLN A 212 -20.56 0.81 -4.69
CA GLN A 212 -21.29 2.01 -4.32
C GLN A 212 -21.19 3.09 -5.41
N LEU A 213 -20.02 3.24 -6.05
CA LEU A 213 -19.87 4.19 -7.16
C LEU A 213 -20.74 3.82 -8.36
N PHE A 214 -20.92 2.53 -8.65
CA PHE A 214 -21.89 2.07 -9.66
C PHE A 214 -23.32 2.50 -9.32
N ASP A 215 -23.77 2.20 -8.10
CA ASP A 215 -25.14 2.41 -7.66
C ASP A 215 -25.48 3.91 -7.50
N ASP A 216 -24.57 4.68 -6.90
CA ASP A 216 -24.80 6.06 -6.49
C ASP A 216 -24.31 7.07 -7.53
N GLY A 217 -23.09 6.89 -8.03
CA GLY A 217 -22.43 7.89 -8.89
C GLY A 217 -22.63 7.65 -10.39
N LEU A 218 -22.67 6.40 -10.85
CA LEU A 218 -22.81 6.06 -12.27
C LEU A 218 -24.26 5.75 -12.66
N LYS A 219 -25.10 5.35 -11.71
CA LYS A 219 -26.45 4.83 -11.96
C LYS A 219 -26.44 3.67 -12.96
N LEU A 220 -25.45 2.78 -12.82
CA LEU A 220 -25.26 1.59 -13.64
C LEU A 220 -25.26 0.34 -12.75
N LYS A 221 -25.65 -0.81 -13.31
CA LYS A 221 -25.57 -2.09 -12.60
C LYS A 221 -24.10 -2.51 -12.47
N SER A 222 -23.64 -2.73 -11.23
CA SER A 222 -22.32 -3.34 -11.00
C SER A 222 -22.28 -4.76 -11.59
N PRO A 223 -21.22 -5.13 -12.33
CA PRO A 223 -21.07 -6.47 -12.90
C PRO A 223 -20.87 -7.55 -11.83
N TYR A 224 -20.32 -7.19 -10.66
CA TYR A 224 -20.06 -8.10 -9.54
C TYR A 224 -20.55 -7.52 -8.21
N GLY A 225 -20.78 -8.43 -7.25
CA GLY A 225 -20.90 -8.09 -5.84
C GLY A 225 -19.53 -7.78 -5.21
N ILE A 226 -19.55 -7.23 -4.01
CA ILE A 226 -18.33 -6.99 -3.21
C ILE A 226 -18.54 -7.48 -1.79
N ARG A 227 -17.57 -8.28 -1.32
CA ARG A 227 -17.49 -8.76 0.07
C ARG A 227 -16.47 -7.90 0.81
N LEU A 228 -16.91 -7.18 1.83
CA LEU A 228 -16.03 -6.36 2.66
C LEU A 228 -15.51 -7.19 3.83
N ILE A 229 -14.25 -7.61 3.75
CA ILE A 229 -13.62 -8.38 4.83
C ILE A 229 -12.68 -7.48 5.62
N LYS A 230 -13.09 -7.11 6.83
CA LYS A 230 -12.27 -6.38 7.80
C LYS A 230 -11.06 -7.21 8.19
N GLY A 231 -9.91 -6.55 8.26
CA GLY A 231 -8.70 -7.08 8.84
C GLY A 231 -7.97 -6.01 9.63
N SER A 232 -7.61 -6.36 10.85
CA SER A 232 -7.00 -5.46 11.82
C SER A 232 -5.61 -5.96 12.23
N HIS A 233 -4.82 -5.04 12.75
CA HIS A 233 -3.47 -5.26 13.26
C HIS A 233 -3.29 -4.51 14.59
N ILE A 234 -2.49 -5.10 15.47
CA ILE A 234 -2.00 -4.46 16.69
C ILE A 234 -0.51 -4.19 16.56
N VAL A 235 -0.05 -3.09 17.17
CA VAL A 235 1.35 -2.72 17.24
C VAL A 235 1.78 -2.66 18.70
N VAL A 236 2.90 -3.30 18.99
CA VAL A 236 3.50 -3.40 20.32
C VAL A 236 4.99 -3.04 20.24
N PRO A 237 5.63 -2.67 21.37
CA PRO A 237 7.09 -2.63 21.45
C PRO A 237 7.68 -3.94 20.94
N ARG A 238 8.83 -3.86 20.26
CA ARG A 238 9.40 -4.99 19.56
C ARG A 238 9.61 -6.21 20.47
N VAL A 239 9.00 -7.31 20.08
CA VAL A 239 8.90 -8.54 20.89
C VAL A 239 10.18 -9.40 20.91
N HIS A 240 11.12 -9.12 19.99
CA HIS A 240 12.44 -9.76 19.96
C HIS A 240 13.43 -8.98 19.08
N ARG A 241 14.73 -9.14 19.32
CA ARG A 241 15.79 -8.45 18.54
C ARG A 241 16.07 -9.08 17.16
N GLU A 242 15.42 -10.18 16.81
CA GLU A 242 15.61 -10.81 15.51
C GLU A 242 15.08 -9.94 14.35
N LYS A 243 15.73 -10.02 13.18
CA LYS A 243 15.33 -9.31 11.97
C LYS A 243 14.22 -10.03 11.18
N GLN A 244 13.98 -11.30 11.48
CA GLN A 244 13.00 -12.13 10.78
C GLN A 244 11.59 -11.83 11.25
N ALA A 245 10.62 -11.94 10.35
CA ALA A 245 9.22 -12.04 10.70
C ALA A 245 8.85 -13.49 11.06
N TYR A 246 7.76 -13.66 11.79
CA TYR A 246 7.13 -14.95 12.00
C TYR A 246 5.79 -15.05 11.28
N ILE A 247 5.45 -16.25 10.83
CA ILE A 247 4.13 -16.64 10.32
C ILE A 247 3.63 -17.79 11.18
N LEU A 248 2.63 -17.50 12.00
CA LEU A 248 2.08 -18.37 13.03
C LEU A 248 0.88 -19.12 12.46
N GLN A 249 0.80 -20.42 12.71
CA GLN A 249 -0.36 -21.22 12.34
C GLN A 249 -1.35 -21.20 13.50
N ASN A 250 -2.59 -20.83 13.23
CA ASN A 250 -3.64 -20.82 14.22
C ASN A 250 -4.57 -22.04 14.07
N GLU A 251 -5.30 -22.38 15.14
CA GLU A 251 -6.19 -23.54 15.23
C GLU A 251 -7.41 -23.45 14.29
N ASP A 252 -7.74 -22.25 13.78
CA ASP A 252 -8.77 -22.01 12.76
C ASP A 252 -8.24 -22.14 11.31
N ASN A 253 -7.04 -22.70 11.15
CA ASN A 253 -6.29 -22.85 9.89
C ASN A 253 -5.80 -21.54 9.26
N ARG A 254 -6.07 -20.38 9.86
CA ARG A 254 -5.53 -19.10 9.40
C ARG A 254 -4.08 -18.94 9.83
N ILE A 255 -3.43 -17.94 9.25
CA ILE A 255 -2.07 -17.55 9.60
C ILE A 255 -2.05 -16.12 10.14
N VAL A 256 -1.20 -15.89 11.14
CA VAL A 256 -0.97 -14.56 11.73
C VAL A 256 0.51 -14.24 11.64
N PHE A 257 0.85 -13.06 11.16
CA PHE A 257 2.22 -12.58 11.08
C PHE A 257 2.61 -11.82 12.36
N VAL A 258 3.90 -11.90 12.69
CA VAL A 258 4.59 -11.02 13.64
C VAL A 258 5.76 -10.40 12.89
N ILE A 259 5.70 -9.11 12.60
CA ILE A 259 6.58 -8.43 11.66
C ILE A 259 7.38 -7.36 12.40
N PRO A 260 8.73 -7.42 12.43
CA PRO A 260 9.55 -6.31 12.92
C PRO A 260 9.27 -5.04 12.14
N TRP A 261 9.03 -3.94 12.83
CA TRP A 261 8.62 -2.68 12.21
C TRP A 261 9.40 -1.49 12.78
N MET A 262 9.99 -0.70 11.89
CA MET A 262 10.76 0.53 12.20
C MET A 262 11.82 0.37 13.29
N ASP A 263 12.49 -0.79 13.32
CA ASP A 263 13.52 -1.17 14.29
C ASP A 263 13.05 -1.28 15.78
N GLU A 264 11.94 -0.64 16.16
CA GLU A 264 11.45 -0.47 17.55
C GLU A 264 10.15 -1.22 17.88
N PHE A 265 9.37 -1.63 16.88
CA PHE A 265 8.04 -2.20 17.07
C PHE A 265 7.88 -3.60 16.45
N SER A 266 6.74 -4.22 16.75
CA SER A 266 6.25 -5.40 16.05
C SER A 266 4.79 -5.23 15.68
N ILE A 267 4.47 -5.46 14.39
CA ILE A 267 3.11 -5.54 13.88
C ILE A 267 2.63 -6.98 14.00
N ILE A 268 1.48 -7.19 14.64
CA ILE A 268 0.83 -8.50 14.74
C ILE A 268 -0.50 -8.44 13.99
N GLY A 269 -0.68 -9.32 12.99
CA GLY A 269 -1.90 -9.33 12.19
C GLY A 269 -1.96 -10.45 11.16
N THR A 270 -3.13 -10.80 10.63
CA THR A 270 -4.37 -10.01 10.66
C THR A 270 -5.59 -10.91 10.83
N THR A 271 -6.75 -10.29 10.96
CA THR A 271 -8.08 -10.91 11.09
C THR A 271 -8.81 -10.95 9.74
N ASP A 272 -9.88 -11.75 9.66
CA ASP A 272 -10.79 -11.85 8.52
C ASP A 272 -12.20 -11.87 9.12
N VAL A 273 -12.85 -10.70 9.16
CA VAL A 273 -14.19 -10.50 9.74
C VAL A 273 -15.10 -9.90 8.67
N GLU A 274 -16.26 -10.51 8.41
CA GLU A 274 -17.25 -9.93 7.50
C GLU A 274 -17.70 -8.56 8.03
N TYR A 275 -17.70 -7.54 7.18
CA TYR A 275 -17.99 -6.16 7.57
C TYR A 275 -19.18 -5.61 6.78
N LYS A 276 -20.06 -4.91 7.48
CA LYS A 276 -21.18 -4.15 6.91
C LYS A 276 -21.15 -2.75 7.52
N GLY A 277 -21.25 -1.72 6.69
CA GLY A 277 -21.18 -0.32 7.11
C GLY A 277 -20.24 0.50 6.23
N ASP A 278 -20.00 1.76 6.60
CA ASP A 278 -19.06 2.62 5.88
C ASP A 278 -17.62 2.11 6.08
N PRO A 279 -16.88 1.81 5.01
CA PRO A 279 -15.47 1.44 5.10
C PRO A 279 -14.57 2.48 5.80
N LYS A 280 -15.00 3.75 5.91
CA LYS A 280 -14.27 4.81 6.62
C LYS A 280 -14.24 4.63 8.13
N ASP A 281 -15.25 3.97 8.69
CA ASP A 281 -15.43 3.84 10.14
C ASP A 281 -14.86 2.52 10.69
N VAL A 282 -14.18 1.75 9.83
CA VAL A 282 -13.62 0.45 10.18
C VAL A 282 -12.57 0.59 11.29
N LYS A 283 -12.76 -0.16 12.37
CA LYS A 283 -11.85 -0.20 13.51
C LYS A 283 -11.76 -1.60 14.07
N ILE A 284 -10.65 -1.86 14.76
CA ILE A 284 -10.44 -3.10 15.48
C ILE A 284 -11.46 -3.24 16.61
N ASP A 285 -11.90 -4.47 16.89
CA ASP A 285 -12.73 -4.81 18.05
C ASP A 285 -12.01 -5.71 19.07
N ASP A 286 -12.61 -5.87 20.25
CA ASP A 286 -12.05 -6.66 21.35
C ASP A 286 -11.84 -8.14 21.02
N ASN A 287 -12.66 -8.71 20.12
CA ASN A 287 -12.52 -10.10 19.71
C ASN A 287 -11.29 -10.25 18.80
N GLU A 288 -11.05 -9.29 17.91
CA GLU A 288 -9.84 -9.27 17.08
C GLU A 288 -8.57 -9.08 17.91
N ILE A 289 -8.58 -8.20 18.91
CA ILE A 289 -7.45 -8.03 19.84
C ILE A 289 -7.16 -9.35 20.57
N SER A 290 -8.20 -9.95 21.15
CA SER A 290 -8.08 -11.22 21.89
C SER A 290 -7.59 -12.35 20.99
N TYR A 291 -8.06 -12.39 19.73
CA TYR A 291 -7.60 -13.33 18.71
C TYR A 291 -6.10 -13.19 18.44
N LEU A 292 -5.63 -11.98 18.14
CA LEU A 292 -4.24 -11.74 17.79
C LEU A 292 -3.29 -12.02 18.97
N LEU A 293 -3.64 -11.57 20.17
CA LEU A 293 -2.88 -11.86 21.39
C LEU A 293 -2.86 -13.35 21.72
N LYS A 294 -3.98 -14.07 21.56
CA LYS A 294 -4.05 -15.52 21.81
C LYS A 294 -3.09 -16.29 20.90
N VAL A 295 -3.07 -15.99 19.59
CA VAL A 295 -2.17 -16.66 18.65
C VAL A 295 -0.72 -16.35 18.97
N PHE A 296 -0.40 -15.09 19.27
CA PHE A 296 0.95 -14.68 19.68
C PHE A 296 1.41 -15.38 20.96
N ASN A 297 0.63 -15.27 22.04
CA ASN A 297 0.93 -15.86 23.35
C ASN A 297 0.97 -17.39 23.31
N GLY A 298 0.29 -18.01 22.34
CA GLY A 298 0.39 -19.45 22.08
C GLY A 298 1.76 -19.90 21.55
N HIS A 299 2.54 -18.99 20.94
CA HIS A 299 3.80 -19.32 20.28
C HIS A 299 5.05 -18.80 21.00
N PHE A 300 4.98 -17.61 21.61
CA PHE A 300 6.13 -16.94 22.20
C PHE A 300 6.23 -17.14 23.71
N LYS A 301 7.46 -17.07 24.24
CA LYS A 301 7.73 -17.10 25.70
C LYS A 301 7.32 -15.79 26.35
N GLN A 302 7.75 -14.67 25.79
CA GLN A 302 7.27 -13.35 26.19
C GLN A 302 5.77 -13.30 25.94
N GLN A 303 4.99 -13.02 26.99
CA GLN A 303 3.56 -12.83 26.89
C GLN A 303 3.28 -11.34 26.68
N LEU A 304 2.23 -11.06 25.90
CA LEU A 304 1.69 -9.72 25.72
C LEU A 304 0.27 -9.65 26.29
N SER A 305 -0.08 -8.49 26.85
CA SER A 305 -1.43 -8.15 27.25
C SER A 305 -1.99 -7.01 26.38
N LYS A 306 -3.23 -6.57 26.68
CA LYS A 306 -3.84 -5.44 25.95
C LYS A 306 -3.11 -4.13 26.22
N GLU A 307 -2.51 -4.00 27.39
CA GLU A 307 -1.79 -2.81 27.86
C GLU A 307 -0.47 -2.59 27.11
N ASP A 308 0.08 -3.63 26.49
CA ASP A 308 1.31 -3.53 25.67
C ASP A 308 1.05 -2.92 24.28
N ILE A 309 -0.22 -2.77 23.89
CA ILE A 309 -0.61 -2.26 22.56
C ILE A 309 -0.46 -0.73 22.55
N VAL A 310 0.44 -0.25 21.69
CA VAL A 310 0.73 1.19 21.52
C VAL A 310 -0.01 1.81 20.34
N TRP A 311 -0.45 1.00 19.38
CA TRP A 311 -1.25 1.47 18.25
C TRP A 311 -2.02 0.31 17.59
N THR A 312 -3.12 0.64 16.90
CA THR A 312 -3.90 -0.32 16.13
C THR A 312 -4.36 0.31 14.82
N TYR A 313 -4.47 -0.49 13.77
CA TYR A 313 -5.08 -0.04 12.52
C TYR A 313 -5.95 -1.14 11.91
N SER A 314 -6.92 -0.75 11.08
CA SER A 314 -7.89 -1.65 10.47
C SER A 314 -8.26 -1.17 9.07
N GLY A 315 -8.57 -2.11 8.20
CA GLY A 315 -9.05 -1.84 6.86
C GLY A 315 -9.96 -2.94 6.36
N VAL A 316 -10.81 -2.63 5.37
CA VAL A 316 -11.63 -3.63 4.69
C VAL A 316 -11.03 -4.02 3.35
N ARG A 317 -11.02 -5.32 3.06
CA ARG A 317 -10.59 -5.87 1.78
C ARG A 317 -11.80 -5.90 0.85
N PRO A 318 -11.73 -5.25 -0.33
CA PRO A 318 -12.81 -5.25 -1.31
C PRO A 318 -12.75 -6.49 -2.19
N LEU A 319 -13.12 -7.65 -1.64
CA LEU A 319 -12.99 -8.92 -2.36
C LEU A 319 -14.13 -9.07 -3.37
N CYS A 320 -13.80 -9.59 -4.56
CA CYS A 320 -14.81 -9.99 -5.54
C CYS A 320 -15.69 -11.08 -4.91
N ASP A 321 -17.00 -10.93 -4.99
CA ASP A 321 -17.91 -11.92 -4.44
C ASP A 321 -17.94 -13.15 -5.34
N ASP A 322 -17.27 -14.21 -4.90
CA ASP A 322 -17.19 -15.51 -5.59
C ASP A 322 -18.16 -16.55 -4.99
N GLU A 323 -19.12 -16.09 -4.18
CA GLU A 323 -20.12 -16.91 -3.48
C GLU A 323 -19.52 -17.89 -2.44
N SER A 324 -18.25 -17.72 -2.03
CA SER A 324 -17.65 -18.54 -0.97
C SER A 324 -18.27 -18.29 0.42
N ASP A 325 -18.68 -19.35 1.12
CA ASP A 325 -19.25 -19.25 2.47
C ASP A 325 -18.30 -18.68 3.53
N SER A 326 -16.99 -18.95 3.43
CA SER A 326 -16.01 -18.56 4.45
C SER A 326 -15.17 -17.35 4.01
N PRO A 327 -15.09 -16.27 4.83
CA PRO A 327 -14.27 -15.09 4.51
C PRO A 327 -12.81 -15.39 4.18
N GLN A 328 -12.21 -16.42 4.78
CA GLN A 328 -10.81 -16.78 4.55
C GLN A 328 -10.58 -17.55 3.24
N ALA A 329 -11.63 -18.12 2.64
CA ALA A 329 -11.59 -18.91 1.41
C ALA A 329 -11.86 -18.08 0.14
N ILE A 330 -12.55 -16.94 0.26
CA ILE A 330 -12.80 -16.02 -0.87
C ILE A 330 -11.51 -15.76 -1.64
N THR A 331 -11.56 -15.77 -2.97
CA THR A 331 -10.37 -15.48 -3.77
C THR A 331 -9.79 -14.11 -3.43
N ARG A 332 -8.46 -14.03 -3.40
CA ARG A 332 -7.72 -12.77 -3.26
C ARG A 332 -7.16 -12.29 -4.59
N ASP A 333 -7.55 -12.94 -5.67
CA ASP A 333 -7.27 -12.52 -7.02
C ASP A 333 -8.08 -11.26 -7.38
N TYR A 334 -7.81 -10.70 -8.55
CA TYR A 334 -8.54 -9.54 -9.06
C TYR A 334 -9.35 -9.89 -10.31
N THR A 335 -10.43 -9.14 -10.49
CA THR A 335 -11.27 -9.19 -11.69
C THR A 335 -11.39 -7.80 -12.28
N LEU A 336 -11.15 -7.70 -13.59
CA LEU A 336 -11.28 -6.47 -14.36
C LEU A 336 -12.41 -6.61 -15.37
N ASP A 337 -13.44 -5.77 -15.18
CA ASP A 337 -14.56 -5.66 -16.09
C ASP A 337 -14.43 -4.43 -16.98
N VAL A 338 -14.77 -4.55 -18.27
CA VAL A 338 -14.79 -3.42 -19.21
C VAL A 338 -16.07 -3.44 -20.02
N HIS A 339 -16.81 -2.33 -19.97
CA HIS A 339 -18.02 -2.13 -20.76
C HIS A 339 -17.96 -0.79 -21.49
N ASP A 340 -18.32 -0.77 -22.77
CA ASP A 340 -18.42 0.45 -23.59
C ASP A 340 -19.87 0.75 -23.97
N ASP A 341 -20.13 1.91 -24.56
CA ASP A 341 -21.40 2.23 -25.18
C ASP A 341 -21.16 2.45 -26.68
N ASN A 342 -21.64 1.53 -27.50
CA ASN A 342 -21.44 1.51 -28.95
C ASN A 342 -19.96 1.65 -29.37
N GLY A 343 -19.04 0.99 -28.67
CA GLY A 343 -17.60 1.04 -28.97
C GLY A 343 -16.89 2.30 -28.47
N GLN A 344 -17.56 3.18 -27.73
CA GLN A 344 -17.02 4.43 -27.18
C GLN A 344 -17.21 4.51 -25.66
N ALA A 345 -16.57 5.48 -25.02
CA ALA A 345 -16.69 5.73 -23.58
C ALA A 345 -16.54 4.47 -22.71
N PRO A 346 -15.43 3.71 -22.80
CA PRO A 346 -15.21 2.54 -21.95
C PRO A 346 -15.25 2.91 -20.47
N LEU A 347 -15.86 2.05 -19.67
CA LEU A 347 -15.75 1.99 -18.21
C LEU A 347 -14.97 0.72 -17.87
N LEU A 348 -13.81 0.88 -17.25
CA LEU A 348 -13.08 -0.22 -16.62
C LEU A 348 -13.32 -0.20 -15.12
N SER A 349 -13.63 -1.35 -14.52
CA SER A 349 -13.88 -1.46 -13.07
C SER A 349 -13.01 -2.53 -12.42
N VAL A 350 -12.49 -2.22 -11.24
CA VAL A 350 -11.54 -3.06 -10.49
C VAL A 350 -12.20 -3.69 -9.28
N PHE A 351 -12.25 -5.03 -9.24
CA PHE A 351 -12.71 -5.82 -8.09
C PHE A 351 -11.53 -6.61 -7.52
N GLY A 352 -11.28 -6.52 -6.21
CA GLY A 352 -10.10 -7.12 -5.58
C GLY A 352 -8.80 -6.39 -5.91
N GLY A 353 -7.71 -7.16 -6.00
CA GLY A 353 -6.37 -6.64 -6.29
C GLY A 353 -5.54 -6.39 -5.05
N LYS A 354 -4.49 -7.20 -4.88
CA LYS A 354 -3.51 -7.05 -3.79
C LYS A 354 -2.52 -5.94 -4.14
N LEU A 355 -1.96 -5.30 -3.12
CA LEU A 355 -0.77 -4.46 -3.23
C LEU A 355 0.35 -5.17 -4.00
N THR A 356 0.51 -6.49 -3.86
CA THR A 356 1.56 -7.25 -4.55
C THR A 356 1.36 -7.34 -6.07
N THR A 357 0.13 -7.36 -6.57
CA THR A 357 -0.17 -7.57 -7.99
C THR A 357 -0.57 -6.29 -8.71
N TYR A 358 -0.53 -5.13 -8.04
CA TYR A 358 -1.08 -3.88 -8.54
C TYR A 358 -0.52 -3.46 -9.91
N ARG A 359 0.80 -3.64 -10.14
CA ARG A 359 1.47 -3.26 -11.39
C ARG A 359 1.02 -4.16 -12.54
N LYS A 360 0.88 -5.47 -12.29
CA LYS A 360 0.33 -6.42 -13.27
C LYS A 360 -1.14 -6.17 -13.56
N LEU A 361 -1.92 -5.88 -12.52
CA LEU A 361 -3.32 -5.47 -12.65
C LEU A 361 -3.44 -4.22 -13.53
N ALA A 362 -2.60 -3.21 -13.32
CA ALA A 362 -2.56 -2.00 -14.13
C ALA A 362 -2.20 -2.31 -15.61
N GLU A 363 -1.16 -3.12 -15.83
CA GLU A 363 -0.76 -3.55 -17.17
C GLU A 363 -1.91 -4.25 -17.92
N HIS A 364 -2.60 -5.19 -17.26
CA HIS A 364 -3.78 -5.87 -17.79
C HIS A 364 -4.99 -4.93 -18.01
N ALA A 365 -5.15 -3.91 -17.15
CA ALA A 365 -6.20 -2.92 -17.32
C ALA A 365 -5.99 -2.10 -18.61
N LEU A 366 -4.76 -1.66 -18.85
CA LEU A 366 -4.42 -0.92 -20.06
C LEU A 366 -4.44 -1.79 -21.31
N GLU A 367 -4.12 -3.08 -21.21
CA GLU A 367 -4.32 -4.05 -22.30
C GLU A 367 -5.80 -4.14 -22.71
N LYS A 368 -6.73 -4.23 -21.74
CA LYS A 368 -8.17 -4.24 -22.03
C LYS A 368 -8.68 -2.93 -22.63
N LEU A 369 -8.03 -1.81 -22.31
CA LEU A 369 -8.36 -0.48 -22.83
C LEU A 369 -7.67 -0.16 -24.18
N ALA A 370 -6.71 -0.98 -24.64
CA ALA A 370 -5.87 -0.66 -25.79
C ALA A 370 -6.66 -0.36 -27.06
N LYS A 371 -7.77 -1.07 -27.31
CA LYS A 371 -8.60 -0.86 -28.51
C LYS A 371 -9.23 0.54 -28.62
N TYR A 372 -9.39 1.26 -27.49
CA TYR A 372 -9.94 2.61 -27.47
C TYR A 372 -8.86 3.70 -27.62
N TYR A 373 -7.59 3.33 -27.49
CA TYR A 373 -6.43 4.22 -27.56
C TYR A 373 -5.37 3.65 -28.51
N PRO A 374 -5.62 3.60 -29.83
CA PRO A 374 -4.73 2.95 -30.79
C PRO A 374 -3.32 3.57 -30.87
N ASN A 375 -3.16 4.81 -30.39
CA ASN A 375 -1.89 5.52 -30.36
C ASN A 375 -1.16 5.41 -29.00
N ALA A 376 -1.71 4.67 -28.03
CA ALA A 376 -1.06 4.45 -26.74
C ALA A 376 0.22 3.62 -26.91
N GLY A 377 1.27 3.97 -26.17
CA GLY A 377 2.52 3.24 -26.13
C GLY A 377 2.39 1.82 -25.56
N PRO A 378 3.43 0.98 -25.71
CA PRO A 378 3.45 -0.37 -25.16
C PRO A 378 3.57 -0.38 -23.63
N ALA A 379 3.41 -1.56 -23.03
CA ALA A 379 3.70 -1.75 -21.61
C ALA A 379 5.16 -1.40 -21.27
N TRP A 380 5.37 -0.66 -20.18
CA TRP A 380 6.67 -0.07 -19.84
C TRP A 380 7.05 -0.20 -18.35
N THR A 381 6.07 -0.34 -17.46
CA THR A 381 6.27 -0.21 -16.00
C THR A 381 7.19 -1.28 -15.40
N LYS A 382 7.31 -2.46 -16.02
CA LYS A 382 8.15 -3.56 -15.50
C LYS A 382 9.63 -3.19 -15.32
N THR A 383 10.14 -2.27 -16.14
CA THR A 383 11.54 -1.80 -16.08
C THR A 383 11.67 -0.39 -15.49
N ALA A 384 10.55 0.20 -15.07
CA ALA A 384 10.54 1.53 -14.49
C ALA A 384 11.07 1.52 -13.05
N VAL A 385 11.66 2.65 -12.67
CA VAL A 385 12.03 2.97 -11.29
C VAL A 385 11.14 4.12 -10.86
N LEU A 386 10.43 3.93 -9.75
CA LEU A 386 9.56 4.97 -9.20
C LEU A 386 10.40 6.11 -8.61
N PRO A 387 9.83 7.33 -8.50
CA PRO A 387 10.47 8.46 -7.86
C PRO A 387 11.07 8.05 -6.49
N GLY A 388 12.30 8.48 -6.18
CA GLY A 388 12.98 8.07 -4.95
C GLY A 388 13.81 6.78 -5.09
N GLY A 389 13.51 5.94 -6.07
CA GLY A 389 14.17 4.65 -6.29
C GLY A 389 15.49 4.72 -7.08
N ASP A 390 15.80 5.85 -7.69
CA ASP A 390 16.95 6.06 -8.57
C ASP A 390 18.24 6.33 -7.79
N PHE A 391 18.71 5.32 -7.08
CA PHE A 391 20.03 5.31 -6.45
C PHE A 391 20.71 3.94 -6.60
N SER A 392 22.01 3.90 -6.34
CA SER A 392 22.81 2.68 -6.39
C SER A 392 23.11 2.14 -4.99
N GLY A 393 23.34 0.83 -4.90
CA GLY A 393 23.63 0.15 -3.63
C GLY A 393 22.39 -0.15 -2.80
N SER A 394 22.61 -0.58 -1.56
CA SER A 394 21.52 -0.77 -0.60
C SER A 394 21.04 0.56 -0.03
N ARG A 395 19.85 0.57 0.58
CA ARG A 395 19.36 1.73 1.35
C ARG A 395 20.31 2.11 2.49
N GLU A 396 21.04 1.16 3.07
CA GLU A 396 22.07 1.42 4.08
C GLU A 396 23.29 2.12 3.46
N ASP A 397 23.73 1.70 2.27
CA ASP A 397 24.80 2.38 1.53
C ASP A 397 24.39 3.82 1.16
N TYR A 398 23.13 4.00 0.76
CA TYR A 398 22.57 5.31 0.42
C TYR A 398 22.48 6.22 1.66
N ALA A 399 22.03 5.72 2.81
CA ALA A 399 22.03 6.46 4.07
C ALA A 399 23.45 6.91 4.48
N ALA A 400 24.45 6.02 4.32
CA ALA A 400 25.85 6.38 4.57
C ALA A 400 26.35 7.44 3.57
N GLY A 401 25.92 7.37 2.31
CA GLY A 401 26.17 8.39 1.28
C GLY A 401 25.57 9.75 1.65
N LEU A 402 24.32 9.78 2.14
CA LEU A 402 23.65 10.99 2.59
C LEU A 402 24.43 11.68 3.71
N ARG A 403 24.91 10.94 4.72
CA ARG A 403 25.73 11.53 5.81
C ARG A 403 27.06 12.11 5.33
N ARG A 404 27.67 11.51 4.31
CA ARG A 404 28.91 12.06 3.72
C ARG A 404 28.63 13.37 2.97
N ARG A 405 27.48 13.47 2.30
CA ARG A 405 27.08 14.65 1.52
C ARG A 405 26.51 15.77 2.38
N TYR A 406 25.76 15.43 3.42
CA TYR A 406 25.13 16.35 4.36
C TYR A 406 25.62 16.04 5.78
N PRO A 407 26.85 16.45 6.18
CA PRO A 407 27.44 16.04 7.45
C PRO A 407 26.68 16.51 8.70
N PHE A 408 25.78 17.50 8.55
CA PHE A 408 24.97 18.05 9.63
C PHE A 408 23.78 17.17 10.02
N ILE A 409 23.35 16.21 9.19
CA ILE A 409 22.24 15.31 9.55
C ILE A 409 22.73 14.13 10.40
N SER A 410 21.91 13.73 11.38
CA SER A 410 22.21 12.59 12.25
C SER A 410 22.15 11.25 11.49
N GLU A 411 22.59 10.17 12.14
CA GLU A 411 22.40 8.83 11.59
C GLU A 411 20.93 8.43 11.48
N GLY A 412 20.12 8.85 12.46
CA GLY A 412 18.68 8.63 12.47
C GLY A 412 18.01 9.28 11.27
N MET A 413 18.28 10.57 11.06
CA MET A 413 17.80 11.35 9.91
C MET A 413 18.19 10.71 8.58
N ALA A 414 19.48 10.37 8.39
CA ALA A 414 19.93 9.78 7.14
C ALA A 414 19.24 8.43 6.84
N ARG A 415 19.01 7.62 7.88
CA ARG A 415 18.28 6.35 7.76
C ARG A 415 16.81 6.58 7.42
N HIS A 416 16.16 7.54 8.08
CA HIS A 416 14.78 7.94 7.82
C HIS A 416 14.62 8.42 6.37
N PHE A 417 15.43 9.39 5.94
CA PHE A 417 15.34 9.93 4.59
C PHE A 417 15.63 8.88 3.51
N ALA A 418 16.65 8.04 3.71
CA ALA A 418 16.94 6.95 2.78
C ALA A 418 15.81 5.92 2.67
N ARG A 419 15.07 5.67 3.76
CA ARG A 419 13.98 4.67 3.81
C ARG A 419 12.60 5.24 3.44
N THR A 420 12.46 6.56 3.43
CA THR A 420 11.18 7.24 3.12
C THR A 420 11.20 7.91 1.76
N TYR A 421 12.25 8.68 1.45
CA TYR A 421 12.34 9.54 0.27
C TYR A 421 13.35 9.03 -0.77
N GLY A 422 14.32 8.21 -0.36
CA GLY A 422 15.39 7.74 -1.25
C GLY A 422 16.08 8.92 -1.94
N SER A 423 16.25 8.85 -3.26
CA SER A 423 16.86 9.92 -4.08
C SER A 423 16.20 11.29 -3.92
N ARG A 424 14.92 11.36 -3.52
CA ARG A 424 14.20 12.63 -3.29
C ARG A 424 14.66 13.38 -2.05
N THR A 425 15.46 12.76 -1.20
CA THR A 425 16.13 13.43 -0.08
C THR A 425 16.91 14.67 -0.53
N GLU A 426 17.49 14.65 -1.73
CA GLU A 426 18.26 15.78 -2.25
C GLU A 426 17.38 16.99 -2.56
N VAL A 427 16.12 16.78 -2.95
CA VAL A 427 15.14 17.85 -3.15
C VAL A 427 14.66 18.39 -1.79
N LEU A 428 14.48 17.50 -0.81
CA LEU A 428 14.10 17.89 0.56
C LEU A 428 15.16 18.77 1.22
N LEU A 429 16.44 18.42 1.07
CA LEU A 429 17.58 19.12 1.67
C LEU A 429 18.18 20.20 0.77
N GLU A 430 17.52 20.56 -0.34
CA GLU A 430 18.03 21.54 -1.29
C GLU A 430 18.32 22.89 -0.60
N GLY A 431 19.57 23.35 -0.71
CA GLY A 431 20.03 24.61 -0.11
C GLY A 431 20.36 24.56 1.38
N ALA A 432 20.07 23.46 2.09
CA ALA A 432 20.40 23.33 3.51
C ALA A 432 21.88 22.96 3.73
N THR A 433 22.55 23.70 4.61
CA THR A 433 23.97 23.51 4.96
C THR A 433 24.19 23.18 6.44
N SER A 434 23.16 23.37 7.26
CA SER A 434 23.16 23.13 8.70
C SER A 434 21.78 22.64 9.17
N LEU A 435 21.71 22.11 10.41
CA LEU A 435 20.43 21.73 11.00
C LEU A 435 19.46 22.92 11.15
N ALA A 436 19.98 24.12 11.38
CA ALA A 436 19.16 25.32 11.50
C ALA A 436 18.43 25.66 10.18
N ASP A 437 19.02 25.32 9.03
CA ASP A 437 18.41 25.55 7.71
C ASP A 437 17.19 24.64 7.46
N LEU A 438 17.01 23.59 8.27
CA LEU A 438 15.84 22.70 8.18
C LEU A 438 14.58 23.31 8.81
N GLY A 439 14.71 24.45 9.51
CA GLY A 439 13.60 25.16 10.13
C GLY A 439 13.18 24.57 11.48
N GLU A 440 11.91 24.74 11.83
CA GLU A 440 11.35 24.25 13.09
C GLU A 440 11.51 22.73 13.23
N ASN A 441 11.92 22.26 14.41
CA ASN A 441 11.89 20.84 14.76
C ASN A 441 10.57 20.54 15.48
N PHE A 442 9.68 19.79 14.86
CA PHE A 442 8.38 19.44 15.44
C PHE A 442 8.46 18.27 16.44
N GLY A 443 9.62 17.63 16.62
CA GLY A 443 9.79 16.44 17.44
C GLY A 443 10.32 15.25 16.65
N HIS A 444 11.06 14.35 17.31
CA HIS A 444 11.64 13.14 16.70
C HIS A 444 12.40 13.39 15.37
N GLU A 445 13.15 14.50 15.28
CA GLU A 445 13.88 14.92 14.08
C GLU A 445 12.97 15.15 12.84
N PHE A 446 11.67 15.37 13.03
CA PHE A 446 10.73 15.78 11.99
C PHE A 446 10.76 17.30 11.83
N TYR A 447 11.54 17.78 10.86
CA TYR A 447 11.77 19.21 10.63
C TYR A 447 10.78 19.83 9.63
N GLU A 448 10.64 21.15 9.68
CA GLU A 448 9.85 21.96 8.75
C GLU A 448 10.23 21.73 7.27
N ALA A 449 11.52 21.56 6.95
CA ALA A 449 11.96 21.21 5.61
C ALA A 449 11.27 19.93 5.08
N GLU A 450 11.13 18.92 5.93
CA GLU A 450 10.44 17.68 5.57
C GLU A 450 8.94 17.94 5.38
N LEU A 451 8.26 18.59 6.33
CA LEU A 451 6.82 18.86 6.23
C LEU A 451 6.48 19.73 5.00
N ARG A 452 7.30 20.74 4.70
CA ARG A 452 7.18 21.58 3.51
C ARG A 452 7.37 20.78 2.22
N TYR A 453 8.36 19.88 2.18
CA TYR A 453 8.52 18.95 1.05
C TYR A 453 7.27 18.09 0.86
N LEU A 454 6.72 17.54 1.94
CA LEU A 454 5.52 16.71 1.90
C LEU A 454 4.28 17.46 1.39
N VAL A 455 4.09 18.73 1.78
CA VAL A 455 3.01 19.58 1.25
C VAL A 455 3.21 19.85 -0.24
N LYS A 456 4.43 20.24 -0.63
CA LYS A 456 4.73 20.68 -2.00
C LYS A 456 4.77 19.53 -3.02
N HIS A 457 5.26 18.36 -2.62
CA HIS A 457 5.58 17.26 -3.53
C HIS A 457 4.80 15.97 -3.25
N GLU A 458 4.10 15.88 -2.11
CA GLU A 458 3.39 14.66 -1.72
C GLU A 458 1.93 14.90 -1.32
N TRP A 459 1.31 16.02 -1.71
CA TRP A 459 -0.12 16.29 -1.48
C TRP A 459 -0.56 16.24 0.00
N VAL A 460 0.34 16.47 0.96
CA VAL A 460 -0.06 16.60 2.38
C VAL A 460 -0.88 17.85 2.59
N ARG A 461 -2.05 17.71 3.21
CA ARG A 461 -2.99 18.78 3.55
C ARG A 461 -3.43 18.73 5.01
N GLU A 462 -3.49 17.55 5.60
CA GLU A 462 -3.86 17.30 7.00
C GLU A 462 -2.74 16.58 7.75
N LEU A 463 -2.79 16.65 9.09
CA LEU A 463 -1.82 16.02 9.98
C LEU A 463 -1.61 14.54 9.64
N ASP A 464 -2.70 13.79 9.53
CA ASP A 464 -2.65 12.34 9.27
C ASP A 464 -2.04 11.99 7.92
N ASP A 465 -2.13 12.89 6.93
CA ASP A 465 -1.46 12.69 5.64
C ASP A 465 0.04 12.56 5.90
N ALA A 466 0.61 13.47 6.69
CA ALA A 466 2.03 13.57 6.99
C ALA A 466 2.51 12.49 7.97
N ILE A 467 1.81 12.28 9.08
CA ILE A 467 2.35 11.49 10.20
C ILE A 467 1.97 10.01 10.18
N TRP A 468 0.94 9.64 9.40
CA TRP A 468 0.44 8.26 9.31
C TRP A 468 0.55 7.65 7.90
N ARG A 469 0.59 8.45 6.83
CA ARG A 469 0.66 7.96 5.42
C ARG A 469 1.99 8.28 4.75
N ARG A 470 2.24 9.58 4.49
CA ARG A 470 3.49 10.29 4.82
C ARG A 470 4.66 9.46 5.31
N THR A 471 4.69 9.45 6.61
CA THR A 471 5.67 8.84 7.47
C THR A 471 4.89 7.98 8.46
N LYS A 472 5.55 7.61 9.54
CA LYS A 472 4.92 7.04 10.73
C LYS A 472 5.32 7.81 11.98
N GLN A 473 5.65 9.09 11.81
CA GLN A 473 6.08 9.97 12.89
C GLN A 473 5.05 10.07 14.02
N GLY A 474 3.77 9.82 13.73
CA GLY A 474 2.72 9.75 14.74
C GLY A 474 2.93 8.68 15.81
N MET A 475 3.82 7.71 15.59
CA MET A 475 4.21 6.73 16.61
C MET A 475 5.05 7.34 17.75
N TRP A 476 5.70 8.48 17.51
CA TRP A 476 6.61 9.11 18.49
C TRP A 476 6.16 10.52 18.91
N LEU A 477 5.48 11.26 18.03
CA LEU A 477 5.05 12.62 18.30
C LEU A 477 3.97 12.69 19.39
N THR A 478 4.19 13.54 20.37
CA THR A 478 3.23 13.88 21.42
C THR A 478 2.04 14.67 20.88
N GLU A 479 0.95 14.74 21.65
CA GLU A 479 -0.24 15.53 21.28
C GLU A 479 0.08 17.02 21.06
N ALA A 480 1.01 17.58 21.83
CA ALA A 480 1.42 18.98 21.69
C ALA A 480 2.19 19.22 20.37
N GLU A 481 3.11 18.31 20.03
CA GLU A 481 3.85 18.34 18.77
C GLU A 481 2.91 18.15 17.57
N GLN A 482 1.96 17.22 17.66
CA GLN A 482 0.93 17.02 16.63
C GLN A 482 0.02 18.24 16.47
N ALA A 483 -0.35 18.92 17.56
CA ALA A 483 -1.09 20.18 17.51
C ALA A 483 -0.28 21.28 16.80
N ARG A 484 1.02 21.37 17.08
CA ARG A 484 1.90 22.33 16.41
C ARG A 484 2.00 22.10 14.90
N ILE A 485 2.08 20.84 14.46
CA ILE A 485 2.06 20.49 13.03
C ILE A 485 0.71 20.89 12.39
N ARG A 486 -0.42 20.67 13.08
CA ARG A 486 -1.75 21.12 12.60
C ARG A 486 -1.79 22.62 12.36
N GLU A 487 -1.27 23.41 13.29
CA GLU A 487 -1.18 24.87 13.15
C GLU A 487 -0.29 25.27 11.96
N TRP A 488 0.87 24.63 11.82
CA TRP A 488 1.77 24.90 10.70
C TRP A 488 1.10 24.59 9.35
N LEU A 489 0.39 23.46 9.24
CA LEU A 489 -0.36 23.07 8.05
C LEU A 489 -1.52 24.02 7.74
N ALA A 490 -2.23 24.53 8.76
CA ALA A 490 -3.28 25.52 8.56
C ALA A 490 -2.74 26.84 7.97
N ALA A 491 -1.52 27.23 8.39
CA ALA A 491 -0.86 28.45 7.91
C ALA A 491 -0.21 28.29 6.52
N ASN A 492 0.37 27.11 6.23
CA ASN A 492 1.24 26.91 5.05
C ASN A 492 0.69 25.91 4.01
N GLY A 493 -0.31 25.09 4.37
CA GLY A 493 -0.85 24.00 3.55
C GLY A 493 -2.02 24.37 2.64
N GLN A 494 -2.26 25.66 2.41
CA GLN A 494 -3.33 26.11 1.52
C GLN A 494 -3.03 25.71 0.06
N LYS A 495 -4.07 25.34 -0.71
CA LYS A 495 -3.90 25.11 -2.15
C LYS A 495 -3.29 26.37 -2.75
N PRO A 496 -2.24 26.27 -3.59
CA PRO A 496 -1.89 27.39 -4.45
C PRO A 496 -3.18 27.85 -5.12
N ALA A 497 -3.53 29.12 -5.00
CA ALA A 497 -4.61 29.68 -5.78
C ALA A 497 -4.29 29.31 -7.23
N LEU A 498 -5.17 28.52 -7.87
CA LEU A 498 -5.04 28.18 -9.28
C LEU A 498 -4.78 29.50 -10.00
N SER A 499 -3.55 29.68 -10.49
CA SER A 499 -3.21 30.81 -11.33
C SER A 499 -4.21 30.77 -12.48
N LEU A 500 -5.13 31.75 -12.49
CA LEU A 500 -5.93 32.08 -13.66
C LEU A 500 -4.97 32.63 -14.71
N ALA A 501 -4.15 31.76 -15.30
CA ALA A 501 -3.34 32.08 -16.46
C ALA A 501 -3.97 31.38 -17.65
N SER A 502 -4.83 32.17 -18.30
CA SER A 502 -5.16 32.29 -19.74
C SER A 502 -5.29 31.02 -20.58
#